data_AF-A0A3D3X092-F1
#
_entry.id   AF-A0A3D3X092-F1
#
_cell.length_a   1.000
_cell.length_b   1.000
_cell.length_c   1.000
_cell.angle_alpha   90.00
_cell.angle_beta   90.00
_cell.angle_gamma   90.00
#
_symmetry.space_group_name_H-M   'P 1'
#
loop_
_entity.id
_entity.type
_entity.pdbx_description
1 polymer ?
#
loop_
_entity_poly.entity_id
_entity_poly.type
_entity_poly.pdbx_seq_one_letter_code
_entity_poly.pdbx_strand_id
1 'polypeptide(L)'
;LNFCFFPEPRWEVVVDGERLHGYFALTSALKQAFERDDPIDDFSYLAKVGEEEVRDLLHGDVPMGKIPLFEERVQILREVGERMTSLYHGDAAQLVRKADGSAQRLVELVVESFPSFRDEACYAGEQIVFHKRAQIFASDLYGSFGGRLFGALHDVDRLTAFADYKLPQILRSEGILCYCEELAAQIDHRALIEAGSPYEVEIRAATVLAV
;
A
#
# COMPACT_ATOMS: atom_id res chain seq x y z
N LEU A 1 -3.07 3.06 2.92
CA LEU A 1 -3.02 2.22 4.13
C LEU A 1 -2.30 0.85 3.94
N ASN A 2 -2.19 0.31 2.73
CA ASN A 2 -1.59 -1.03 2.49
C ASN A 2 -0.04 -1.03 2.54
N PHE A 3 0.54 -0.95 3.75
CA PHE A 3 1.99 -1.02 3.98
C PHE A 3 2.30 -1.42 5.44
N CYS A 4 3.52 -1.95 5.68
CA CYS A 4 4.08 -2.31 7.00
C CYS A 4 3.16 -3.16 7.90
N PHE A 5 3.36 -4.48 7.90
CA PHE A 5 2.53 -5.44 8.67
C PHE A 5 3.34 -6.45 9.50
N PHE A 6 4.65 -6.22 9.63
CA PHE A 6 5.60 -7.13 10.27
C PHE A 6 6.13 -6.69 11.67
N PRO A 7 5.78 -5.54 12.28
CA PRO A 7 6.21 -5.26 13.65
C PRO A 7 5.73 -6.32 14.67
N GLU A 8 6.52 -6.50 15.72
CA GLU A 8 6.23 -7.40 16.84
C GLU A 8 6.12 -6.60 18.15
N PRO A 9 5.07 -6.81 18.98
CA PRO A 9 3.93 -7.68 18.74
C PRO A 9 3.05 -7.17 17.58
N ARG A 10 2.51 -8.12 16.80
CA ARG A 10 1.65 -7.82 15.65
C ARG A 10 0.38 -7.09 16.07
N TRP A 11 -0.06 -6.18 15.21
CA TRP A 11 -1.40 -5.62 15.28
C TRP A 11 -2.42 -6.68 14.81
N GLU A 12 -3.41 -6.95 15.66
CA GLU A 12 -4.49 -7.91 15.43
C GLU A 12 -5.87 -7.26 15.52
N VAL A 13 -6.82 -7.81 14.75
CA VAL A 13 -8.25 -7.48 14.76
C VAL A 13 -9.03 -8.77 14.93
N VAL A 14 -10.08 -8.77 15.77
CA VAL A 14 -10.97 -9.93 15.94
C VAL A 14 -12.20 -9.75 15.06
N VAL A 15 -12.53 -10.78 14.27
CA VAL A 15 -13.71 -10.81 13.39
C VAL A 15 -14.34 -12.18 13.53
N ASP A 16 -15.62 -12.25 13.90
CA ASP A 16 -16.36 -13.51 14.09
C ASP A 16 -15.65 -14.54 15.00
N GLY A 17 -14.87 -14.06 15.97
CA GLY A 17 -14.08 -14.89 16.89
C GLY A 17 -12.71 -15.32 16.36
N GLU A 18 -12.36 -15.00 15.11
CA GLU A 18 -11.04 -15.24 14.53
C GLU A 18 -10.11 -14.03 14.70
N ARG A 19 -8.83 -14.30 14.98
CA ARG A 19 -7.79 -13.26 15.06
C ARG A 19 -7.13 -13.11 13.70
N LEU A 20 -7.30 -11.93 13.11
CA LEU A 20 -6.68 -11.54 11.85
C LEU A 20 -5.51 -10.59 12.12
N HIS A 21 -4.49 -10.63 11.26
CA HIS A 21 -3.35 -9.73 11.32
C HIS A 21 -2.93 -9.25 9.93
N GLY A 22 -2.09 -8.21 9.89
CA GLY A 22 -1.53 -7.66 8.67
C GLY A 22 -2.59 -7.16 7.69
N TYR A 23 -2.48 -7.53 6.40
CA TYR A 23 -3.39 -7.08 5.36
C TYR A 23 -4.85 -7.50 5.62
N PHE A 24 -5.07 -8.70 6.17
CA PHE A 24 -6.42 -9.20 6.47
C PHE A 24 -7.07 -8.43 7.63
N ALA A 25 -6.29 -8.04 8.64
CA ALA A 25 -6.80 -7.15 9.69
C ALA A 25 -7.20 -5.79 9.13
N LEU A 26 -6.37 -5.19 8.26
CA LEU A 26 -6.66 -3.92 7.61
C LEU A 26 -7.93 -3.96 6.76
N THR A 27 -8.04 -4.93 5.87
CA THR A 27 -9.20 -5.03 4.97
C THR A 27 -10.49 -5.32 5.74
N SER A 28 -10.41 -6.13 6.80
CA SER A 28 -11.58 -6.41 7.64
C SER A 28 -12.03 -5.20 8.44
N ALA A 29 -11.10 -4.43 9.01
CA ALA A 29 -11.42 -3.20 9.72
C ALA A 29 -12.09 -2.16 8.80
N LEU A 30 -11.56 -1.98 7.58
CA LEU A 30 -12.18 -1.09 6.58
C LEU A 30 -13.56 -1.59 6.13
N LYS A 31 -13.72 -2.91 5.94
CA LYS A 31 -15.02 -3.51 5.61
C LYS A 31 -16.06 -3.25 6.71
N GLN A 32 -15.70 -3.49 7.97
CA GLN A 32 -16.59 -3.24 9.10
C GLN A 32 -16.97 -1.77 9.20
N ALA A 33 -16.06 -0.85 8.93
CA ALA A 33 -16.37 0.57 8.91
C ALA A 33 -17.42 0.93 7.85
N PHE A 34 -17.31 0.37 6.63
CA PHE A 34 -18.37 0.49 5.63
C PHE A 34 -19.70 -0.12 6.09
N GLU A 35 -19.67 -1.29 6.76
CA GLU A 35 -20.87 -1.95 7.27
C GLU A 35 -21.54 -1.20 8.45
N ARG A 36 -20.81 -0.31 9.13
CA ARG A 36 -21.31 0.58 10.18
C ARG A 36 -21.79 1.94 9.66
N ASP A 37 -21.72 2.16 8.34
CA ASP A 37 -21.95 3.46 7.71
C ASP A 37 -21.01 4.56 8.25
N ASP A 38 -19.78 4.19 8.63
CA ASP A 38 -18.73 5.16 8.95
C ASP A 38 -18.40 5.98 7.69
N PRO A 39 -18.17 7.31 7.77
CA PRO A 39 -18.03 8.20 6.60
C PRO A 39 -16.65 8.10 5.91
N ILE A 40 -16.12 6.89 5.76
CA ILE A 40 -14.77 6.62 5.23
C ILE A 40 -14.68 6.72 3.70
N ASP A 41 -15.81 6.90 3.02
CA ASP A 41 -15.92 7.29 1.61
C ASP A 41 -16.12 8.79 1.39
N ASP A 42 -16.33 9.58 2.46
CA ASP A 42 -16.37 11.04 2.37
C ASP A 42 -14.95 11.63 2.48
N PHE A 43 -14.43 12.13 1.37
CA PHE A 43 -13.11 12.76 1.34
C PHE A 43 -13.01 14.05 2.18
N SER A 44 -14.12 14.76 2.42
CA SER A 44 -14.15 15.92 3.30
C SER A 44 -14.01 15.52 4.77
N TYR A 45 -14.55 14.36 5.13
CA TYR A 45 -14.35 13.71 6.42
C TYR A 45 -12.89 13.25 6.57
N LEU A 46 -12.37 12.48 5.59
CA LEU A 46 -10.99 11.98 5.63
C LEU A 46 -9.96 13.10 5.74
N ALA A 47 -10.17 14.24 5.09
CA ALA A 47 -9.30 15.41 5.16
C ALA A 47 -9.11 15.94 6.60
N LYS A 48 -10.08 15.69 7.49
CA LYS A 48 -10.11 16.22 8.86
C LYS A 48 -10.06 15.14 9.93
N VAL A 49 -9.98 13.86 9.53
CA VAL A 49 -10.08 12.72 10.44
C VAL A 49 -9.06 12.82 11.57
N GLY A 50 -9.53 12.65 12.80
CA GLY A 50 -8.72 12.64 14.02
C GLY A 50 -7.93 11.35 14.20
N GLU A 51 -6.91 11.39 15.06
CA GLU A 51 -6.17 10.18 15.43
C GLU A 51 -7.06 9.16 16.14
N GLU A 52 -7.93 9.60 17.04
CA GLU A 52 -8.87 8.70 17.73
C GLU A 52 -9.83 8.03 16.72
N GLU A 53 -10.32 8.78 15.74
CA GLU A 53 -11.20 8.23 14.70
C GLU A 53 -10.48 7.21 13.80
N VAL A 54 -9.22 7.47 13.40
CA VAL A 54 -8.42 6.49 12.65
C VAL A 54 -8.08 5.28 13.52
N ARG A 55 -7.88 5.50 14.82
CA ARG A 55 -7.67 4.43 15.78
C ARG A 55 -8.91 3.57 15.87
N ASP A 56 -10.10 4.14 15.97
CA ASP A 56 -11.38 3.43 16.00
C ASP A 56 -11.67 2.70 14.68
N LEU A 57 -11.39 3.35 13.54
CA LEU A 57 -11.45 2.76 12.20
C LEU A 57 -10.58 1.50 12.08
N LEU A 58 -9.39 1.52 12.68
CA LEU A 58 -8.41 0.43 12.66
C LEU A 58 -8.43 -0.39 13.96
N HIS A 59 -9.34 -0.10 14.88
CA HIS A 59 -9.55 -0.87 16.09
C HIS A 59 -10.50 -1.98 15.70
N GLY A 60 -9.95 -3.19 15.60
CA GLY A 60 -10.78 -4.35 15.82
C GLY A 60 -11.39 -4.33 17.23
N ASP A 61 -12.21 -5.33 17.53
CA ASP A 61 -12.88 -5.43 18.84
C ASP A 61 -11.91 -5.51 20.04
N VAL A 62 -10.69 -6.03 19.84
CA VAL A 62 -9.62 -6.12 20.87
C VAL A 62 -8.26 -5.86 20.23
N PRO A 63 -7.76 -4.61 20.22
CA PRO A 63 -6.45 -4.32 19.65
C PRO A 63 -5.34 -4.93 20.55
N MET A 64 -4.59 -5.87 20.00
CA MET A 64 -3.30 -6.28 20.56
C MET A 64 -2.19 -5.75 19.65
N GLY A 65 -1.11 -5.24 20.24
CA GLY A 65 0.00 -4.63 19.51
C GLY A 65 -0.27 -3.17 19.08
N LYS A 66 0.77 -2.52 18.54
CA LYS A 66 0.68 -1.16 18.00
C LYS A 66 0.39 -1.22 16.52
N ILE A 67 -0.56 -0.41 16.04
CA ILE A 67 -0.77 -0.22 14.59
C ILE A 67 0.56 0.29 14.00
N PRO A 68 1.19 -0.42 13.05
CA PRO A 68 2.46 0.00 12.47
C PRO A 68 2.33 1.32 11.72
N LEU A 69 3.25 2.27 11.97
CA LEU A 69 3.30 3.55 11.27
C LEU A 69 1.94 4.29 11.33
N PHE A 70 1.40 4.41 12.55
CA PHE A 70 0.05 4.90 12.78
C PHE A 70 -0.10 6.37 12.38
N GLU A 71 0.85 7.20 12.79
CA GLU A 71 0.90 8.62 12.47
C GLU A 71 0.94 8.82 10.95
N GLU A 72 1.75 8.04 10.22
CA GLU A 72 1.80 8.08 8.76
C GLU A 72 0.47 7.67 8.12
N ARG A 73 -0.23 6.66 8.66
CA ARG A 73 -1.57 6.28 8.18
C ARG A 73 -2.57 7.43 8.31
N VAL A 74 -2.56 8.11 9.44
CA VAL A 74 -3.43 9.28 9.69
C VAL A 74 -3.11 10.39 8.69
N GLN A 75 -1.84 10.73 8.51
CA GLN A 75 -1.43 11.76 7.56
C GLN A 75 -1.81 11.41 6.11
N ILE A 76 -1.66 10.13 5.73
CA ILE A 76 -2.04 9.66 4.39
C ILE A 76 -3.55 9.76 4.17
N LEU A 77 -4.38 9.46 5.18
CA LEU A 77 -5.84 9.60 5.06
C LEU A 77 -6.23 11.06 4.87
N ARG A 78 -5.63 11.97 5.64
CA ARG A 78 -5.83 13.42 5.48
C ARG A 78 -5.38 13.91 4.12
N GLU A 79 -4.18 13.52 3.67
CA GLU A 79 -3.66 13.84 2.34
C GLU A 79 -4.64 13.38 1.25
N VAL A 80 -5.08 12.13 1.29
CA VAL A 80 -6.03 11.59 0.31
C VAL A 80 -7.33 12.38 0.32
N GLY A 81 -7.89 12.67 1.50
CA GLY A 81 -9.10 13.48 1.63
C GLY A 81 -8.96 14.90 1.04
N GLU A 82 -7.90 15.61 1.40
CA GLU A 82 -7.62 16.97 0.91
C GLU A 82 -7.42 17.00 -0.61
N ARG A 83 -6.62 16.07 -1.14
CA ARG A 83 -6.28 16.01 -2.56
C ARG A 83 -7.46 15.55 -3.41
N MET A 84 -8.27 14.61 -2.93
CA MET A 84 -9.51 14.22 -3.59
C MET A 84 -10.55 15.35 -3.61
N THR A 85 -10.71 16.06 -2.50
CA THR A 85 -11.63 17.20 -2.42
C THR A 85 -11.20 18.33 -3.37
N SER A 86 -9.91 18.67 -3.39
CA SER A 86 -9.39 19.81 -4.15
C SER A 86 -9.21 19.54 -5.65
N LEU A 87 -8.72 18.35 -6.03
CA LEU A 87 -8.38 18.03 -7.44
C LEU A 87 -9.48 17.29 -8.19
N TYR A 88 -10.35 16.59 -7.46
CA TYR A 88 -11.33 15.66 -8.00
C TYR A 88 -12.75 15.91 -7.46
N HIS A 89 -12.96 17.02 -6.72
CA HIS A 89 -14.25 17.41 -6.15
C HIS A 89 -14.90 16.32 -5.29
N GLY A 90 -14.09 15.49 -4.63
CA GLY A 90 -14.56 14.38 -3.82
C GLY A 90 -15.11 13.18 -4.60
N ASP A 91 -14.90 13.11 -5.92
CA ASP A 91 -15.37 11.99 -6.74
C ASP A 91 -14.18 11.14 -7.24
N ALA A 92 -14.00 9.96 -6.63
CA ALA A 92 -12.98 8.98 -7.05
C ALA A 92 -13.13 8.54 -8.51
N ALA A 93 -14.36 8.53 -9.06
CA ALA A 93 -14.57 8.21 -10.46
C ALA A 93 -13.97 9.27 -11.39
N GLN A 94 -13.82 10.54 -10.97
CA GLN A 94 -13.12 11.56 -11.77
C GLN A 94 -11.65 11.20 -11.95
N LEU A 95 -10.98 10.75 -10.90
CA LEU A 95 -9.58 10.30 -10.97
C LEU A 95 -9.44 9.16 -11.97
N VAL A 96 -10.28 8.13 -11.84
CA VAL A 96 -10.25 6.96 -12.73
C VAL A 96 -10.58 7.35 -14.17
N ARG A 97 -11.62 8.17 -14.40
CA ARG A 97 -12.00 8.63 -15.74
C ARG A 97 -10.91 9.45 -16.42
N LYS A 98 -10.13 10.24 -15.67
CA LYS A 98 -8.97 10.98 -16.21
C LYS A 98 -7.84 10.08 -16.72
N ALA A 99 -7.79 8.83 -16.28
CA ALA A 99 -6.81 7.86 -16.78
C ALA A 99 -7.15 7.30 -18.17
N ASP A 100 -8.35 7.59 -18.68
CA ASP A 100 -8.83 7.18 -20.01
C ASP A 100 -8.63 5.68 -20.29
N GLY A 101 -8.89 4.86 -19.27
CA GLY A 101 -8.74 3.41 -19.35
C GLY A 101 -7.29 2.91 -19.42
N SER A 102 -6.26 3.73 -19.14
CA SER A 102 -4.87 3.25 -19.01
C SER A 102 -4.49 3.07 -17.53
N ALA A 103 -4.01 1.88 -17.17
CA ALA A 103 -3.40 1.58 -15.89
C ALA A 103 -2.12 2.40 -15.66
N GLN A 104 -1.26 2.54 -16.67
CA GLN A 104 -0.06 3.38 -16.55
C GLN A 104 -0.42 4.83 -16.27
N ARG A 105 -1.37 5.39 -17.03
CA ARG A 105 -1.81 6.77 -16.79
C ARG A 105 -2.47 6.93 -15.42
N LEU A 106 -3.20 5.92 -14.95
CA LEU A 106 -3.78 5.92 -13.61
C LEU A 106 -2.69 5.96 -12.53
N VAL A 107 -1.63 5.15 -12.67
CA VAL A 107 -0.47 5.16 -11.77
C VAL A 107 0.19 6.52 -11.74
N GLU A 108 0.46 7.13 -12.90
CA GLU A 108 1.01 8.48 -13.01
C GLU A 108 0.13 9.52 -12.30
N LEU A 109 -1.18 9.53 -12.59
CA LEU A 109 -2.13 10.46 -11.97
C LEU A 109 -2.15 10.32 -10.45
N VAL A 110 -2.08 9.10 -9.93
CA VAL A 110 -2.02 8.84 -8.49
C VAL A 110 -0.74 9.42 -7.90
N VAL A 111 0.43 9.19 -8.51
CA VAL A 111 1.71 9.72 -8.01
C VAL A 111 1.81 11.24 -8.13
N GLU A 112 1.27 11.83 -9.19
CA GLU A 112 1.16 13.28 -9.39
C GLU A 112 0.26 13.92 -8.32
N SER A 113 -0.81 13.22 -7.95
CA SER A 113 -1.84 13.77 -7.07
C SER A 113 -1.58 13.52 -5.61
N PHE A 114 -0.98 12.39 -5.22
CA PHE A 114 -0.83 11.98 -3.83
C PHE A 114 0.66 11.73 -3.52
N PRO A 115 1.36 12.70 -2.91
CA PRO A 115 2.78 12.56 -2.55
C PRO A 115 3.10 11.28 -1.78
N SER A 116 2.20 10.80 -0.92
CA SER A 116 2.38 9.55 -0.18
C SER A 116 2.37 8.27 -1.02
N PHE A 117 2.07 8.36 -2.31
CA PHE A 117 2.17 7.27 -3.28
C PHE A 117 3.44 7.37 -4.15
N ARG A 118 4.20 8.47 -4.05
CA ARG A 118 5.48 8.63 -4.71
C ARG A 118 6.53 7.75 -4.02
N ASP A 119 6.78 6.61 -4.63
CA ASP A 119 7.65 5.56 -4.13
C ASP A 119 8.87 5.44 -5.03
N GLU A 120 9.93 6.10 -4.59
CA GLU A 120 11.18 6.34 -5.31
C GLU A 120 12.36 6.27 -4.33
N ALA A 121 13.53 5.87 -4.81
CA ALA A 121 14.76 5.81 -4.03
C ALA A 121 15.97 6.31 -4.85
N CYS A 122 17.00 6.80 -4.19
CA CYS A 122 18.28 7.14 -4.84
C CYS A 122 19.26 5.99 -4.65
N TYR A 123 19.80 5.45 -5.74
CA TYR A 123 20.76 4.36 -5.71
C TYR A 123 21.92 4.68 -6.67
N ALA A 124 23.14 4.71 -6.14
CA ALA A 124 24.35 5.04 -6.90
C ALA A 124 24.26 6.35 -7.72
N GLY A 125 23.48 7.33 -7.24
CA GLY A 125 23.27 8.62 -7.93
C GLY A 125 22.14 8.62 -8.95
N GLU A 126 21.47 7.48 -9.17
CA GLU A 126 20.33 7.34 -10.06
C GLU A 126 19.02 7.27 -9.26
N GLN A 127 17.95 7.83 -9.83
CA GLN A 127 16.62 7.73 -9.25
C GLN A 127 15.95 6.42 -9.72
N ILE A 128 15.60 5.57 -8.77
CA ILE A 128 14.90 4.31 -9.00
C ILE A 128 13.44 4.48 -8.61
N VAL A 129 12.53 4.11 -9.51
CA VAL A 129 11.08 4.35 -9.38
C VAL A 129 10.36 3.02 -9.23
N PHE A 130 9.57 2.88 -8.16
CA PHE A 130 8.79 1.67 -7.88
C PHE A 130 7.28 1.89 -7.99
N HIS A 131 6.78 3.01 -7.48
CA HIS A 131 5.35 3.36 -7.49
C HIS A 131 4.41 2.25 -7.00
N LYS A 132 4.89 1.39 -6.09
CA LYS A 132 4.27 0.09 -5.79
C LYS A 132 2.80 0.23 -5.37
N ARG A 133 2.50 1.16 -4.45
CA ARG A 133 1.13 1.37 -3.96
C ARG A 133 0.19 1.94 -5.03
N ALA A 134 0.70 2.74 -5.95
CA ALA A 134 -0.09 3.24 -7.06
C ALA A 134 -0.40 2.13 -8.06
N GLN A 135 0.58 1.25 -8.33
CA GLN A 135 0.37 0.05 -9.15
C GLN A 135 -0.65 -0.91 -8.53
N ILE A 136 -0.58 -1.14 -7.20
CA ILE A 136 -1.58 -1.93 -6.47
C ILE A 136 -2.97 -1.34 -6.65
N PHE A 137 -3.13 -0.02 -6.54
CA PHE A 137 -4.44 0.60 -6.72
C PHE A 137 -5.03 0.34 -8.12
N ALA A 138 -4.22 0.48 -9.19
CA ALA A 138 -4.67 0.18 -10.54
C ALA A 138 -5.02 -1.31 -10.72
N SER A 139 -4.19 -2.20 -10.18
CA SER A 139 -4.43 -3.66 -10.21
C SER A 139 -5.69 -4.06 -9.44
N ASP A 140 -5.89 -3.52 -8.23
CA ASP A 140 -7.05 -3.79 -7.39
C ASP A 140 -8.34 -3.30 -8.07
N LEU A 141 -8.30 -2.16 -8.75
CA LEU A 141 -9.43 -1.64 -9.51
C LEU A 141 -9.77 -2.55 -10.70
N TYR A 142 -8.77 -2.98 -11.46
CA TYR A 142 -8.96 -3.94 -12.55
C TYR A 142 -9.59 -5.24 -12.04
N GLY A 143 -9.02 -5.82 -10.97
CA GLY A 143 -9.49 -7.07 -10.38
C GLY A 143 -10.90 -6.97 -9.81
N SER A 144 -11.18 -5.91 -9.05
CA SER A 144 -12.48 -5.70 -8.39
C SER A 144 -13.64 -5.54 -9.37
N PHE A 145 -13.40 -4.94 -10.54
CA PHE A 145 -14.40 -4.78 -11.59
C PHE A 145 -14.28 -5.80 -12.73
N GLY A 146 -13.37 -6.78 -12.62
CA GLY A 146 -13.16 -7.82 -13.63
C GLY A 146 -12.85 -7.27 -15.02
N GLY A 147 -12.05 -6.20 -15.11
CA GLY A 147 -11.70 -5.56 -16.38
C GLY A 147 -12.83 -4.73 -17.02
N ARG A 148 -13.85 -4.33 -16.26
CA ARG A 148 -15.02 -3.57 -16.74
C ARG A 148 -15.22 -2.28 -15.94
N LEU A 149 -16.14 -1.40 -16.38
CA LEU A 149 -16.48 -0.15 -15.67
C LEU A 149 -15.21 0.64 -15.31
N PHE A 150 -15.00 0.93 -14.02
CA PHE A 150 -13.81 1.63 -13.53
C PHE A 150 -12.52 0.82 -13.65
N GLY A 151 -12.62 -0.51 -13.71
CA GLY A 151 -11.49 -1.40 -13.94
C GLY A 151 -11.22 -1.73 -15.41
N ALA A 152 -11.87 -1.06 -16.38
CA ALA A 152 -11.61 -1.24 -17.81
C ALA A 152 -10.26 -0.63 -18.22
N LEU A 153 -9.17 -1.15 -17.64
CA LEU A 153 -7.80 -0.72 -17.87
C LEU A 153 -7.16 -1.62 -18.92
N HIS A 154 -6.81 -1.06 -20.09
CA HIS A 154 -6.42 -1.85 -21.28
C HIS A 154 -4.97 -2.33 -21.28
N ASP A 155 -4.10 -1.71 -20.48
CA ASP A 155 -2.66 -1.96 -20.41
C ASP A 155 -2.23 -2.39 -18.99
N VAL A 156 -3.11 -3.09 -18.27
CA VAL A 156 -2.80 -3.60 -16.91
C VAL A 156 -1.62 -4.58 -16.91
N ASP A 157 -1.33 -5.23 -18.04
CA ASP A 157 -0.15 -6.10 -18.25
C ASP A 157 1.17 -5.32 -18.22
N ARG A 158 1.13 -3.99 -18.27
CA ARG A 158 2.30 -3.11 -18.14
C ARG A 158 2.69 -2.85 -16.69
N LEU A 159 1.81 -3.14 -15.74
CA LEU A 159 2.16 -3.08 -14.32
C LEU A 159 3.20 -4.16 -14.01
N THR A 160 4.09 -3.86 -13.07
CA THR A 160 5.17 -4.75 -12.67
C THR A 160 4.80 -5.51 -11.39
N ALA A 161 5.63 -6.49 -11.02
CA ALA A 161 5.53 -7.11 -9.71
C ALA A 161 5.61 -6.06 -8.58
N PHE A 162 4.82 -6.26 -7.53
CA PHE A 162 4.82 -5.34 -6.41
C PHE A 162 6.10 -5.53 -5.59
N ALA A 163 7.00 -4.55 -5.67
CA ALA A 163 8.28 -4.52 -4.95
C ALA A 163 8.10 -4.41 -3.42
N ASP A 164 7.60 -5.47 -2.82
CA ASP A 164 7.25 -5.58 -1.40
C ASP A 164 8.21 -6.48 -0.62
N TYR A 165 7.90 -6.72 0.66
CA TYR A 165 8.75 -7.55 1.51
C TYR A 165 8.42 -9.04 1.42
N LYS A 166 7.31 -9.45 0.77
CA LYS A 166 6.81 -10.83 0.75
C LYS A 166 7.31 -11.61 -0.46
N LEU A 167 7.24 -11.02 -1.66
CA LEU A 167 7.81 -11.62 -2.87
C LEU A 167 9.30 -11.95 -2.72
N PRO A 168 10.19 -11.06 -2.26
CA PRO A 168 11.61 -11.40 -2.10
C PRO A 168 11.87 -12.53 -1.10
N GLN A 169 10.99 -12.76 -0.12
CA GLN A 169 11.13 -13.92 0.77
C GLN A 169 10.91 -15.23 0.02
N ILE A 170 9.87 -15.28 -0.83
CA ILE A 170 9.55 -16.46 -1.65
C ILE A 170 10.64 -16.66 -2.69
N LEU A 171 11.03 -15.60 -3.41
CA LEU A 171 12.07 -15.69 -4.44
C LEU A 171 13.42 -16.13 -3.84
N ARG A 172 13.75 -15.70 -2.61
CA ARG A 172 14.94 -16.18 -1.89
C ARG A 172 14.80 -17.66 -1.50
N SER A 173 13.65 -18.09 -0.99
CA SER A 173 13.46 -19.50 -0.60
C SER A 173 13.54 -20.47 -1.79
N GLU A 174 13.13 -20.01 -2.97
CA GLU A 174 13.23 -20.76 -4.23
C GLU A 174 14.61 -20.64 -4.90
N GLY A 175 15.56 -19.92 -4.30
CA GLY A 175 16.91 -19.72 -4.86
C GLY A 175 16.97 -18.84 -6.11
N ILE A 176 15.91 -18.07 -6.40
CA ILE A 176 15.86 -17.10 -7.51
C ILE A 176 16.61 -15.82 -7.11
N LEU A 177 16.36 -15.31 -5.90
CA LEU A 177 17.15 -14.21 -5.34
C LEU A 177 18.27 -14.77 -4.47
N CYS A 178 19.51 -14.48 -4.87
CA CYS A 178 20.72 -14.83 -4.14
C CYS A 178 21.34 -13.55 -3.56
N TYR A 179 21.47 -13.50 -2.24
CA TYR A 179 22.07 -12.36 -1.54
C TYR A 179 23.54 -12.63 -1.23
N CYS A 180 24.35 -11.57 -1.14
CA CYS A 180 25.68 -11.68 -0.56
C CYS A 180 25.60 -12.12 0.91
N GLU A 181 26.70 -12.66 1.45
CA GLU A 181 26.74 -13.21 2.81
C GLU A 181 26.32 -12.17 3.86
N GLU A 182 26.72 -10.92 3.67
CA GLU A 182 26.41 -9.82 4.59
C GLU A 182 24.90 -9.52 4.63
N LEU A 183 24.27 -9.39 3.47
CA LEU A 183 22.83 -9.14 3.37
C LEU A 183 22.02 -10.34 3.87
N ALA A 184 22.42 -11.55 3.49
CA ALA A 184 21.81 -12.79 3.96
C ALA A 184 21.84 -12.87 5.50
N ALA A 185 23.00 -12.60 6.10
CA ALA A 185 23.15 -12.59 7.54
C ALA A 185 22.26 -11.53 8.21
N GLN A 186 22.15 -10.31 7.68
CA GLN A 186 21.25 -9.29 8.24
C GLN A 186 19.79 -9.77 8.25
N ILE A 187 19.31 -10.34 7.14
CA ILE A 187 17.94 -10.85 7.04
C ILE A 187 17.72 -12.02 8.01
N ASP A 188 18.66 -12.95 8.10
CA ASP A 188 18.54 -14.15 8.93
C ASP A 188 18.53 -13.81 10.43
N HIS A 189 19.25 -12.75 10.82
CA HIS A 189 19.21 -12.21 12.18
C HIS A 189 18.03 -11.26 12.44
N ARG A 190 17.14 -11.06 11.45
CA ARG A 190 16.03 -10.09 11.51
C ARG A 190 16.50 -8.68 11.83
N ALA A 191 17.71 -8.32 11.38
CA ALA A 191 18.21 -6.97 11.48
C ALA A 191 17.41 -6.06 10.53
N LEU A 192 17.10 -4.85 10.99
CA LEU A 192 16.41 -3.87 10.18
C LEU A 192 17.30 -3.47 9.01
N ILE A 193 16.80 -3.67 7.80
CA ILE A 193 17.36 -3.05 6.59
C ILE A 193 16.70 -1.69 6.46
N GLU A 194 17.49 -0.64 6.58
CA GLU A 194 16.99 0.74 6.52
C GLU A 194 16.35 1.06 5.17
N ALA A 195 15.24 1.80 5.21
CA ALA A 195 14.55 2.23 4.00
C ALA A 195 15.45 3.15 3.16
N GLY A 196 15.53 2.90 1.85
CA GLY A 196 16.40 3.64 0.94
C GLY A 196 17.89 3.25 1.01
N SER A 197 18.26 2.27 1.84
CA SER A 197 19.61 1.70 1.80
C SER A 197 19.84 0.94 0.49
N PRO A 198 21.10 0.78 0.04
CA PRO A 198 21.42 -0.02 -1.14
C PRO A 198 20.77 -1.42 -1.12
N TYR A 199 20.81 -2.10 0.03
CA TYR A 199 20.20 -3.41 0.19
C TYR A 199 18.67 -3.40 0.05
N GLU A 200 17.97 -2.41 0.60
CA GLU A 200 16.52 -2.32 0.44
C GLU A 200 16.13 -2.07 -1.03
N VAL A 201 16.85 -1.17 -1.71
CA VAL A 201 16.61 -0.86 -3.12
C VAL A 201 16.95 -2.06 -4.02
N GLU A 202 18.08 -2.73 -3.78
CA GLU A 202 18.51 -3.91 -4.53
C GLU A 202 17.51 -5.05 -4.41
N ILE A 203 17.04 -5.37 -3.20
CA ILE A 203 16.02 -6.41 -2.99
C ILE A 203 14.76 -6.10 -3.79
N ARG A 204 14.30 -4.85 -3.75
CA ARG A 204 13.08 -4.41 -4.42
C ARG A 204 13.22 -4.41 -5.95
N ALA A 205 14.33 -3.90 -6.47
CA ALA A 205 14.62 -3.88 -7.90
C ALA A 205 14.80 -5.30 -8.45
N ALA A 206 15.53 -6.17 -7.73
CA ALA A 206 15.72 -7.56 -8.12
C ALA A 206 14.40 -8.35 -8.09
N THR A 207 13.51 -8.04 -7.14
CA THR A 207 12.15 -8.62 -7.10
C THR A 207 11.36 -8.29 -8.35
N VAL A 208 11.39 -7.02 -8.80
CA VAL A 208 10.71 -6.59 -10.02
C VAL A 208 11.31 -7.27 -11.26
N LEU A 209 12.63 -7.42 -11.32
CA LEU A 209 13.31 -8.06 -12.45
C LEU A 209 13.05 -9.57 -12.53
N ALA A 210 12.85 -10.24 -11.40
CA ALA A 210 12.71 -11.69 -11.31
C ALA A 210 11.34 -12.23 -11.76
N VAL A 211 10.33 -11.35 -11.91
CA VAL A 211 8.94 -11.70 -12.26
C VAL A 211 8.61 -11.17 -13.66
#